data_AF-A0A4Q1C5K4-F1
#
_entry.id   AF-A0A4Q1C5K4-F1
#
_cell.length_a   1.000
_cell.length_b   1.000
_cell.length_c   1.000
_cell.angle_alpha   90.00
_cell.angle_beta   90.00
_cell.angle_gamma   90.00
#
_symmetry.space_group_name_H-M   'P 1'
#
loop_
_entity.id
_entity.type
_entity.pdbx_description
1 polymer ?
#
loop_
_entity_poly.entity_id
_entity_poly.type
_entity_poly.pdbx_seq_one_letter_code
_entity_poly.pdbx_strand_id
1 'polypeptide(L)'
;MNLAMFLVNYLGTALVAGVFGGLAMEGAMWLIAKAGLARGDMILALGSLLTKSRDNAYRVGLVVHATAALGFALVYTLLMITLGLTRMPLSLMLGLGAGVLHGLLVSLMLVWVVSDRHPLEEFKEADLLVGLSHFAGHVAYGAIVGVVVGLSPGL
;
A
#
# COMPACT_ATOMS: atom_id res chain seq x y z
N MET A 1 -17.73 -22.75 9.80
CA MET A 1 -16.26 -22.85 9.99
C MET A 1 -15.94 -22.61 11.46
N ASN A 2 -15.05 -23.38 12.08
CA ASN A 2 -14.65 -23.10 13.48
C ASN A 2 -13.71 -21.88 13.53
N LEU A 3 -13.53 -21.30 14.72
CA LEU A 3 -12.74 -20.07 14.89
C LEU A 3 -11.30 -20.23 14.38
N ALA A 4 -10.66 -21.37 14.66
CA ALA A 4 -9.29 -21.62 14.23
C ALA A 4 -9.15 -21.60 12.70
N MET A 5 -10.02 -22.30 11.99
CA MET A 5 -10.03 -22.33 10.52
C MET A 5 -10.34 -20.95 9.93
N PHE A 6 -11.24 -20.19 10.54
CA PHE A 6 -11.50 -18.80 10.13
C PHE A 6 -10.24 -17.94 10.26
N LEU A 7 -9.55 -17.99 11.40
CA LEU A 7 -8.33 -17.22 11.63
C LEU A 7 -7.22 -17.62 10.65
N VAL A 8 -7.06 -18.92 10.37
CA VAL A 8 -6.08 -19.40 9.38
C VAL A 8 -6.38 -18.83 7.99
N ASN A 9 -7.65 -18.88 7.55
CA ASN A 9 -8.03 -18.36 6.24
C ASN A 9 -7.89 -16.84 6.16
N TYR A 10 -8.29 -16.12 7.21
CA TYR A 10 -8.16 -14.67 7.29
C TYR A 10 -6.70 -14.22 7.25
N LEU A 11 -5.87 -14.75 8.16
CA LEU A 11 -4.46 -14.38 8.26
C LEU A 11 -3.68 -14.82 7.02
N GLY A 12 -3.93 -16.03 6.53
CA GLY A 12 -3.31 -16.54 5.31
C GLY A 12 -3.66 -15.70 4.08
N THR A 13 -4.94 -15.36 3.91
CA THR A 13 -5.40 -14.52 2.80
C THR A 13 -4.82 -13.11 2.89
N ALA A 14 -4.86 -12.49 4.08
CA ALA A 14 -4.33 -11.15 4.29
C ALA A 14 -2.81 -11.09 4.08
N LEU A 15 -2.06 -12.12 4.49
CA LEU A 15 -0.63 -12.23 4.25
C LEU A 15 -0.32 -12.24 2.75
N VAL A 16 -1.00 -13.13 2.00
CA VAL A 16 -0.85 -13.23 0.55
C VAL A 16 -1.23 -11.90 -0.13
N ALA A 17 -2.37 -11.33 0.27
CA ALA A 17 -2.87 -10.06 -0.26
C ALA A 17 -1.89 -8.91 0.00
N GLY A 18 -1.31 -8.82 1.20
CA GLY A 18 -0.36 -7.77 1.57
C GLY A 18 0.97 -7.89 0.83
N VAL A 19 1.50 -9.11 0.67
CA VAL A 19 2.73 -9.34 -0.09
C VAL A 19 2.53 -8.98 -1.57
N PHE A 20 1.53 -9.57 -2.23
CA PHE A 20 1.30 -9.29 -3.65
C PHE A 20 0.82 -7.86 -3.89
N GLY A 21 0.02 -7.30 -2.99
CA GLY A 21 -0.42 -5.91 -3.06
C GLY A 21 0.76 -4.95 -2.94
N GLY A 22 1.66 -5.16 -1.97
CA GLY A 22 2.87 -4.35 -1.81
C GLY A 22 3.78 -4.42 -3.03
N LEU A 23 4.00 -5.62 -3.57
CA LEU A 23 4.76 -5.79 -4.81
C LEU A 23 4.10 -5.10 -6.01
N ALA A 24 2.77 -5.14 -6.13
CA ALA A 24 2.06 -4.48 -7.20
C ALA A 24 2.12 -2.95 -7.10
N MET A 25 2.05 -2.41 -5.87
CA MET A 25 2.24 -0.99 -5.61
C MET A 25 3.64 -0.53 -6.04
N GLU A 26 4.68 -1.22 -5.55
CA GLU A 26 6.07 -0.92 -5.92
C GLU A 26 6.30 -1.05 -7.42
N GLY A 27 5.77 -2.11 -8.04
CA GLY A 27 5.82 -2.31 -9.48
C GLY A 27 5.16 -1.18 -10.25
N ALA A 28 3.97 -0.74 -9.84
CA ALA A 28 3.26 0.37 -10.47
C ALA A 28 4.05 1.69 -10.37
N MET A 29 4.54 2.02 -9.18
CA MET A 29 5.32 3.23 -8.95
C MET A 29 6.67 3.19 -9.68
N TRP A 30 7.32 2.04 -9.71
CA TRP A 30 8.56 1.83 -10.47
C TRP A 30 8.35 2.03 -11.98
N LEU A 31 7.25 1.53 -12.54
CA LEU A 31 6.91 1.75 -13.95
C LEU A 31 6.68 3.23 -14.26
N ILE A 32 5.98 3.95 -13.39
CA ILE A 32 5.74 5.39 -13.51
C ILE A 32 7.06 6.17 -13.42
N ALA A 33 7.91 5.84 -12.44
CA ALA A 33 9.22 6.46 -12.28
C ALA A 33 10.13 6.19 -13.50
N LYS A 34 10.13 4.96 -14.03
CA LYS A 34 10.88 4.58 -15.23
C LYS A 34 10.42 5.34 -16.48
N ALA A 35 9.14 5.70 -16.56
CA ALA A 35 8.62 6.56 -17.63
C ALA A 35 9.05 8.04 -17.49
N GLY A 36 9.84 8.38 -16.46
CA GLY A 36 10.31 9.74 -16.19
C GLY A 36 9.26 10.64 -15.54
N LEU A 37 8.13 10.07 -15.10
CA LEU A 37 6.97 10.83 -14.62
C LEU A 37 7.04 11.17 -13.12
N ALA A 38 7.85 10.46 -12.33
CA ALA A 38 7.98 10.73 -10.90
C ALA A 38 9.44 10.55 -10.44
N ARG A 39 9.88 11.36 -9.48
CA ARG A 39 11.24 11.31 -8.91
C ARG A 39 11.14 10.97 -7.43
N GLY A 40 12.01 10.09 -6.96
CA GLY A 40 12.12 9.71 -5.56
C GLY A 40 11.79 8.23 -5.31
N ASP A 41 12.65 7.59 -4.53
CA ASP A 41 12.47 6.23 -4.05
C ASP A 41 11.62 6.28 -2.77
N MET A 42 10.40 5.74 -2.82
CA MET A 42 9.46 5.74 -1.69
C MET A 42 10.04 5.03 -0.47
N ILE A 43 10.70 3.89 -0.66
CA ILE A 43 11.30 3.11 0.42
C ILE A 43 12.39 3.95 1.10
N LEU A 44 13.25 4.59 0.32
CA LEU A 44 14.28 5.47 0.87
C LEU A 44 13.68 6.70 1.57
N ALA A 45 12.67 7.34 0.98
CA ALA A 45 11.99 8.49 1.56
C ALA A 45 11.35 8.13 2.91
N LEU A 46 10.55 7.06 2.94
CA LEU A 46 9.87 6.58 4.15
C LEU A 46 10.87 6.24 5.27
N GLY A 47 11.98 5.58 4.91
CA GLY A 47 13.02 5.25 5.87
C GLY A 47 13.74 6.48 6.41
N SER A 48 14.09 7.42 5.54
CA SER A 48 14.81 8.63 5.91
C SER A 48 13.98 9.61 6.73
N LEU A 49 12.64 9.59 6.62
CA LEU A 49 11.76 10.28 7.58
C LEU A 49 11.98 9.83 9.02
N LEU A 50 12.27 8.54 9.23
CA LEU A 50 12.46 7.96 10.56
C LEU A 50 13.92 8.02 11.01
N THR A 51 14.86 7.64 10.14
CA THR A 51 16.29 7.60 10.45
C THR A 51 16.95 8.97 10.40
N LYS A 52 16.29 9.98 9.80
CA LYS A 52 16.80 11.34 9.55
C LYS A 52 18.13 11.36 8.79
N SER A 53 18.48 10.28 8.10
CA SER A 53 19.77 10.05 7.43
C SER A 53 19.62 9.01 6.34
N ARG A 54 20.55 8.95 5.38
CA ARG A 54 20.50 7.96 4.28
C ARG A 54 21.06 6.60 4.65
N ASP A 55 22.06 6.54 5.52
CA ASP A 55 22.91 5.38 5.74
C ASP A 55 22.15 4.08 6.04
N ASN A 56 21.02 4.17 6.74
CA ASN A 56 20.15 3.03 7.04
C ASN A 56 18.69 3.23 6.59
N ALA A 57 18.39 4.32 5.86
CA ALA A 57 17.03 4.66 5.49
C ALA A 57 16.37 3.55 4.67
N TYR A 58 17.03 3.05 3.63
CA TYR A 58 16.41 2.05 2.76
C TYR A 58 15.94 0.79 3.52
N ARG A 59 16.77 0.28 4.45
CA ARG A 59 16.41 -0.91 5.24
C ARG A 59 15.24 -0.63 6.17
N VAL A 60 15.26 0.50 6.88
CA VAL A 60 14.17 0.90 7.78
C VAL A 60 12.88 1.12 6.98
N GLY A 61 12.97 1.84 5.86
CA GLY A 61 11.85 2.08 4.98
C GLY A 61 11.24 0.80 4.43
N LEU A 62 12.05 -0.19 4.05
CA LEU A 62 11.57 -1.47 3.53
C LEU A 62 10.78 -2.23 4.60
N VAL A 63 11.30 -2.27 5.84
CA VAL A 63 10.60 -2.91 6.96
C VAL A 63 9.29 -2.19 7.25
N VAL A 64 9.29 -0.86 7.28
CA VAL A 64 8.08 -0.06 7.55
C VAL A 64 7.06 -0.23 6.43
N HIS A 65 7.49 -0.19 5.17
CA HIS A 65 6.59 -0.38 4.03
C HIS A 65 6.00 -1.80 4.01
N ALA A 66 6.82 -2.83 4.18
CA ALA A 66 6.36 -4.21 4.21
C ALA A 66 5.39 -4.47 5.37
N THR A 67 5.70 -3.98 6.57
CA THR A 67 4.81 -4.13 7.74
C THR A 67 3.51 -3.36 7.55
N ALA A 68 3.54 -2.15 6.98
CA ALA A 68 2.34 -1.40 6.62
C ALA A 68 1.51 -2.13 5.55
N ALA A 69 2.14 -2.66 4.50
CA ALA A 69 1.46 -3.43 3.46
C ALA A 69 0.74 -4.67 4.02
N LEU A 70 1.32 -5.36 5.01
CA LEU A 70 0.64 -6.45 5.70
C LEU A 70 -0.49 -5.95 6.61
N GLY A 71 -0.24 -4.88 7.36
CA GLY A 71 -1.22 -4.27 8.27
C GLY A 71 -2.48 -3.78 7.54
N PHE A 72 -2.32 -3.07 6.43
CA PHE A 72 -3.44 -2.60 5.63
C PHE A 72 -4.20 -3.74 4.93
N ALA A 73 -3.52 -4.83 4.55
CA ALA A 73 -4.20 -5.99 3.96
C ALA A 73 -5.09 -6.69 4.99
N LEU A 74 -4.67 -6.77 6.25
CA LEU A 74 -5.50 -7.24 7.35
C LEU A 74 -6.76 -6.38 7.51
N VAL A 75 -6.61 -5.05 7.49
CA VAL A 75 -7.72 -4.10 7.60
C VAL A 75 -8.69 -4.21 6.41
N TYR A 76 -8.17 -4.25 5.18
CA TYR A 76 -8.98 -4.33 3.96
C TYR A 76 -9.74 -5.66 3.92
N THR A 77 -9.06 -6.76 4.21
CA THR A 77 -9.67 -8.08 4.26
C THR A 77 -10.76 -8.13 5.34
N LEU A 78 -10.50 -7.57 6.52
CA LEU A 78 -11.49 -7.50 7.60
C LEU A 78 -12.71 -6.67 7.18
N LEU A 79 -12.50 -5.52 6.54
CA LEU A 79 -13.58 -4.68 6.00
C LEU A 79 -14.46 -5.45 4.99
N MET A 80 -13.85 -6.22 4.09
CA MET A 80 -14.60 -7.03 3.12
C MET A 80 -15.41 -8.12 3.81
N ILE A 81 -14.83 -8.78 4.82
CA ILE A 81 -15.51 -9.81 5.62
C ILE A 81 -16.68 -9.20 6.40
N THR A 82 -16.49 -8.08 7.09
CA THR A 82 -17.53 -7.45 7.91
C THR A 82 -18.71 -6.95 7.09
N LEU A 83 -18.46 -6.51 5.86
CA LEU A 83 -19.50 -6.10 4.92
C LEU A 83 -20.13 -7.29 4.15
N GLY A 84 -19.58 -8.50 4.29
CA GLY A 84 -20.03 -9.68 3.54
C GLY A 84 -19.72 -9.62 2.04
N LEU A 85 -18.72 -8.83 1.64
CA LEU A 85 -18.35 -8.55 0.25
C LEU A 85 -17.02 -9.22 -0.13
N THR A 86 -16.88 -10.52 0.17
CA THR A 86 -15.64 -11.29 -0.05
C THR A 86 -15.57 -11.99 -1.41
N ARG A 87 -16.61 -11.89 -2.25
CA ARG A 87 -16.69 -12.57 -3.54
C ARG A 87 -16.50 -11.62 -4.71
N MET A 88 -15.90 -12.12 -5.79
CA MET A 88 -15.81 -11.37 -7.05
C MET A 88 -17.20 -11.11 -7.65
N PRO A 89 -17.44 -9.95 -8.28
CA PRO A 89 -16.51 -8.83 -8.48
C PRO A 89 -16.49 -7.81 -7.32
N LEU A 90 -17.35 -7.99 -6.29
CA LEU A 90 -17.57 -7.01 -5.23
C LEU A 90 -16.32 -6.77 -4.38
N SER A 91 -15.55 -7.82 -4.07
CA SER A 91 -14.28 -7.68 -3.34
C SER A 91 -13.25 -6.85 -4.11
N LEU A 92 -13.15 -7.02 -5.43
CA LEU A 92 -12.30 -6.18 -6.29
C LEU A 92 -12.78 -4.72 -6.27
N MET A 93 -14.08 -4.47 -6.43
CA MET A 93 -14.62 -3.11 -6.39
C MET A 93 -14.35 -2.42 -5.04
N LEU A 94 -14.54 -3.15 -3.94
CA LEU A 94 -14.28 -2.64 -2.60
C LEU A 94 -12.78 -2.42 -2.36
N GLY A 95 -11.93 -3.33 -2.86
CA GLY A 95 -10.47 -3.20 -2.82
C GLY A 95 -9.97 -1.98 -3.59
N LEU A 96 -10.47 -1.77 -4.82
CA LEU A 96 -10.21 -0.57 -5.61
C LEU A 96 -10.67 0.69 -4.88
N GLY A 97 -11.89 0.69 -4.33
CA GLY A 97 -12.42 1.84 -3.58
C GLY A 97 -11.58 2.18 -2.35
N ALA A 98 -11.18 1.17 -1.57
CA ALA A 98 -10.28 1.35 -0.43
C ALA A 98 -8.89 1.85 -0.88
N GLY A 99 -8.35 1.30 -1.97
CA GLY A 99 -7.11 1.75 -2.59
C GLY A 99 -7.15 3.22 -3.03
N VAL A 100 -8.25 3.66 -3.65
CA VAL A 100 -8.48 5.07 -4.03
C VAL A 100 -8.51 5.97 -2.80
N LEU A 101 -9.29 5.61 -1.78
CA LEU A 101 -9.41 6.42 -0.56
C LEU A 101 -8.07 6.53 0.17
N HIS A 102 -7.39 5.42 0.38
CA HIS A 102 -6.11 5.39 1.06
C HIS A 102 -5.03 6.10 0.23
N GLY A 103 -4.99 5.86 -1.08
CA GLY A 103 -4.09 6.56 -2.00
C GLY A 103 -4.28 8.07 -1.95
N LEU A 104 -5.52 8.56 -1.96
CA LEU A 104 -5.80 9.98 -1.85
C LEU A 104 -5.27 10.57 -0.54
N LEU A 105 -5.52 9.89 0.59
CA LEU A 105 -5.03 10.32 1.90
C LEU A 105 -3.50 10.38 1.94
N VAL A 106 -2.82 9.33 1.46
CA VAL A 106 -1.36 9.26 1.47
C VAL A 106 -0.76 10.28 0.51
N SER A 107 -1.28 10.44 -0.69
CA SER A 107 -0.79 11.41 -1.67
C SER A 107 -0.92 12.85 -1.17
N LEU A 108 -2.05 13.19 -0.55
CA LEU A 108 -2.24 14.52 0.05
C LEU A 108 -1.30 14.74 1.23
N MET A 109 -1.17 13.75 2.12
CA MET A 109 -0.24 13.80 3.24
C MET A 109 1.21 13.97 2.75
N LEU A 110 1.61 13.28 1.69
CA LEU A 110 2.95 13.36 1.15
C LEU A 110 3.26 14.76 0.60
N VAL A 111 2.39 15.29 -0.25
CA VAL A 111 2.64 16.55 -0.95
C VAL A 111 2.48 17.77 -0.02
N TRP A 112 1.67 17.68 1.05
CA TRP A 112 1.31 18.85 1.87
C TRP A 112 1.89 18.81 3.29
N VAL A 113 2.24 17.64 3.82
CA VAL A 113 2.68 17.50 5.22
C VAL A 113 4.10 16.95 5.29
N VAL A 114 4.38 15.91 4.51
CA VAL A 114 5.66 15.21 4.55
C VAL A 114 6.73 16.00 3.82
N SER A 115 6.44 16.51 2.63
CA SER A 115 7.33 17.38 1.84
C SER A 115 7.89 18.53 2.67
N ASP A 116 7.02 19.32 3.31
CA ASP A 116 7.41 20.50 4.09
C ASP A 116 8.36 20.20 5.27
N ARG A 117 8.32 18.97 5.79
CA ARG A 117 9.02 18.58 7.03
C ARG A 117 10.06 17.49 6.82
N HIS A 118 10.28 17.05 5.58
CA HIS A 118 11.17 15.95 5.31
C HIS A 118 12.61 16.30 5.74
N PRO A 119 13.35 15.43 6.46
CA PRO A 119 14.68 15.77 6.96
C PRO A 119 15.74 15.91 5.85
N LEU A 120 15.54 15.23 4.72
CA LEU A 120 16.41 15.33 3.55
C LEU A 120 15.81 16.26 2.48
N GLU A 121 16.60 17.21 1.98
CA GLU A 121 16.19 18.25 1.02
C GLU A 121 15.58 17.69 -0.27
N GLU A 122 16.15 16.61 -0.81
CA GLU A 122 15.70 16.00 -2.07
C GLU A 122 14.25 15.47 -2.05
N PHE A 123 13.68 15.23 -0.86
CA PHE A 123 12.32 14.76 -0.69
C PHE A 123 11.38 15.86 -0.19
N LYS A 124 11.89 17.08 0.05
CA LYS A 124 11.05 18.24 0.38
C LYS A 124 10.31 18.81 -0.82
N GLU A 125 10.76 18.48 -2.02
CA GLU A 125 10.15 18.91 -3.28
C GLU A 125 9.20 17.86 -3.87
N ALA A 126 8.59 17.01 -3.04
CA ALA A 126 7.62 16.02 -3.52
C ALA A 126 6.42 16.73 -4.18
N ASP A 127 6.35 16.64 -5.50
CA ASP A 127 5.35 17.33 -6.32
C ASP A 127 4.08 16.49 -6.52
N LEU A 128 3.11 17.07 -7.23
CA LEU A 128 1.86 16.39 -7.56
C LEU A 128 2.06 15.09 -8.35
N LEU A 129 3.16 14.94 -9.09
CA LEU A 129 3.44 13.72 -9.84
C LEU A 129 3.92 12.59 -8.91
N VAL A 130 4.71 12.91 -7.89
CA VAL A 130 5.04 11.96 -6.80
C VAL A 130 3.76 11.54 -6.09
N GLY A 131 2.88 12.50 -5.79
CA GLY A 131 1.55 12.21 -5.22
C GLY A 131 0.72 11.30 -6.12
N LEU A 132 0.64 11.57 -7.43
CA LEU A 132 -0.11 10.75 -8.37
C LEU A 132 0.47 9.33 -8.52
N SER A 133 1.79 9.19 -8.49
CA SER A 133 2.45 7.88 -8.50
C SER A 133 2.04 7.04 -7.27
N HIS A 134 2.05 7.63 -6.08
CA HIS A 134 1.58 6.96 -4.86
C HIS A 134 0.10 6.62 -4.93
N PHE A 135 -0.73 7.51 -5.49
CA PHE A 135 -2.15 7.25 -5.68
C PHE A 135 -2.36 6.01 -6.56
N ALA A 136 -1.70 5.98 -7.72
CA ALA A 136 -1.77 4.83 -8.63
C ALA A 136 -1.26 3.54 -7.97
N GLY A 137 -0.17 3.63 -7.19
CA GLY A 137 0.35 2.52 -6.40
C GLY A 137 -0.66 1.95 -5.42
N HIS A 138 -1.38 2.81 -4.67
CA HIS A 138 -2.41 2.36 -3.72
C HIS A 138 -3.67 1.81 -4.40
N VAL A 139 -4.03 2.32 -5.58
CA VAL A 139 -5.10 1.72 -6.39
C VAL A 139 -4.71 0.31 -6.85
N ALA A 140 -3.47 0.12 -7.32
CA ALA A 140 -2.94 -1.19 -7.69
C ALA A 140 -2.90 -2.15 -6.49
N TYR A 141 -2.43 -1.67 -5.34
CA TYR A 141 -2.46 -2.41 -4.08
C TYR A 141 -3.88 -2.89 -3.75
N GLY A 142 -4.85 -1.97 -3.72
CA GLY A 142 -6.24 -2.27 -3.40
C GLY A 142 -6.88 -3.25 -4.37
N ALA A 143 -6.58 -3.14 -5.66
CA ALA A 143 -7.04 -4.09 -6.67
C ALA A 143 -6.57 -5.51 -6.37
N ILE A 144 -5.27 -5.69 -6.10
CA ILE A 144 -4.69 -7.00 -5.79
C ILE A 144 -5.24 -7.57 -4.50
N VAL A 145 -5.39 -6.75 -3.45
CA VAL A 145 -6.03 -7.20 -2.21
C VAL A 145 -7.46 -7.69 -2.48
N GLY A 146 -8.25 -6.93 -3.23
CA GLY A 146 -9.62 -7.32 -3.59
C GLY A 146 -9.71 -8.60 -4.42
N VAL A 147 -8.78 -8.82 -5.36
CA VAL A 147 -8.68 -10.07 -6.14
C VAL A 147 -8.32 -11.25 -5.24
N VAL A 148 -7.28 -11.11 -4.40
CA VAL A 148 -6.81 -12.19 -3.53
C VAL A 148 -7.91 -12.60 -2.54
N VAL A 149 -8.61 -11.64 -1.95
CA VAL A 149 -9.77 -11.92 -1.09
C VAL A 149 -10.90 -12.58 -1.90
N GLY A 150 -11.21 -12.03 -3.08
CA GLY A 150 -12.25 -12.49 -3.99
C GLY A 150 -12.13 -13.94 -4.45
N LEU A 151 -10.88 -14.40 -4.60
CA LEU A 151 -10.53 -15.75 -5.03
C LEU A 151 -10.22 -16.68 -3.85
N SER A 152 -10.21 -16.18 -2.61
CA SER A 152 -9.95 -17.01 -1.45
C SER A 152 -11.15 -17.93 -1.20
N PRO A 153 -10.97 -19.26 -1.22
CA PRO A 153 -12.07 -20.20 -1.06
C PRO A 153 -12.63 -20.26 0.37
N GLY A 154 -11.91 -19.67 1.34
CA GLY A 154 -12.15 -19.81 2.77
C GLY A 154 -12.66 -18.56 3.49
N LEU A 155 -12.98 -17.49 2.74
CA LEU A 155 -13.52 -16.22 3.22
C LEU A 155 -14.88 -15.89 2.59
#